data_AF-A0A532AFJ5-F1
#
_entry.id   AF-A0A532AFJ5-F1
#
_cell.length_a   1.000
_cell.length_b   1.000
_cell.length_c   1.000
_cell.angle_alpha   90.00
_cell.angle_beta   90.00
_cell.angle_gamma   90.00
#
_symmetry.space_group_name_H-M   'P 1'
#
loop_
_entity.id
_entity.type
_entity.pdbx_description
1 polymer ?
#
loop_
_entity_poly.entity_id
_entity_poly.type
_entity_poly.pdbx_seq_one_letter_code
_entity_poly.pdbx_strand_id
1 'polypeptide(L)' 'PQPGPKFQYKLAWHERLEAHAAQLLDTGLPVVLAGDYNIVPEPRDIYPTRSYDDNALVQPESRASFQRLLDQ' A
#
# COMPACT_ATOMS: atom_id res chain seq x y z
N PRO A 1 -7.25 7.39 -11.65
CA PRO A 1 -7.28 6.20 -12.53
C PRO A 1 -5.86 5.64 -12.63
N GLN A 2 -5.75 4.33 -12.78
CA GLN A 2 -4.52 3.65 -13.19
C GLN A 2 -4.67 3.27 -14.68
N PRO A 3 -3.61 3.39 -15.49
CA PRO A 3 -2.42 4.18 -15.21
C PRO A 3 -2.73 5.69 -15.13
N GLY A 4 -1.81 6.47 -14.56
CA GLY A 4 -1.88 7.94 -14.60
C GLY A 4 -1.33 8.66 -13.37
N PRO A 5 -1.34 10.00 -13.37
CA PRO A 5 -0.68 10.81 -12.33
C PRO A 5 -1.20 10.55 -10.91
N LYS A 6 -2.49 10.22 -10.76
CA LYS A 6 -3.06 9.85 -9.44
C LYS A 6 -2.50 8.53 -8.90
N PHE A 7 -2.24 7.56 -9.77
CA PHE A 7 -1.66 6.28 -9.35
C PHE A 7 -0.17 6.44 -9.04
N GLN A 8 0.57 7.21 -9.85
CA GLN A 8 1.96 7.57 -9.54
C GLN A 8 2.07 8.30 -8.20
N TYR A 9 1.17 9.25 -7.93
CA TYR A 9 1.09 9.92 -6.63
C TYR A 9 0.82 8.95 -5.49
N LYS A 10 -0.09 7.97 -5.67
CA LYS A 10 -0.34 6.92 -4.67
C LYS A 10 0.95 6.17 -4.35
N LEU A 11 1.69 5.68 -5.35
CA LEU A 11 2.94 4.94 -5.13
C LEU A 11 3.98 5.80 -4.41
N ALA A 12 4.20 7.05 -4.87
CA ALA A 12 5.11 7.97 -4.21
C ALA A 12 4.68 8.33 -2.77
N TRP A 13 3.39 8.29 -2.47
CA TRP A 13 2.90 8.47 -1.11
C TRP A 13 3.23 7.26 -0.23
N HIS A 14 3.08 6.04 -0.72
CA HIS A 14 3.47 4.85 0.05
C HIS A 14 4.99 4.76 0.26
N GLU A 15 5.82 5.19 -0.70
CA GLU A 15 7.27 5.30 -0.50
C GLU A 15 7.62 6.25 0.66
N ARG A 16 6.92 7.38 0.79
CA ARG A 16 7.08 8.29 1.93
C ARG A 16 6.60 7.69 3.24
N LEU A 17 5.50 6.94 3.21
CA LEU A 17 5.00 6.23 4.38
C LEU A 17 5.99 5.15 4.84
N GLU A 18 6.54 4.38 3.91
CA GLU A 18 7.59 3.37 4.15
C GLU A 18 8.80 4.02 4.83
N ALA A 19 9.33 5.12 4.30
CA ALA A 19 10.44 5.84 4.93
C ALA A 19 10.11 6.36 6.34
N HIS A 20 8.88 6.84 6.56
CA HIS A 20 8.44 7.30 7.88
C HIS A 20 8.28 6.14 8.88
N ALA A 21 7.73 5.01 8.44
CA ALA A 21 7.57 3.81 9.25
C ALA A 21 8.92 3.27 9.73
N ALA A 22 9.94 3.27 8.87
CA ALA A 22 11.29 2.86 9.24
C ALA A 22 11.87 3.77 10.35
N GLN A 23 11.69 5.09 10.24
CA GLN A 23 12.10 6.03 11.29
C GLN A 23 11.39 5.80 12.62
N LEU A 24 10.11 5.39 12.59
CA LEU A 24 9.34 5.05 13.79
C LEU A 24 9.84 3.74 14.40
N LEU A 25 10.13 2.75 13.56
CA LEU A 25 10.68 1.46 13.98
C LEU A 25 12.05 1.62 14.67
N ASP A 26 12.92 2.48 14.12
CA ASP A 26 14.23 2.82 14.67
C ASP A 26 14.17 3.44 16.08
N THR A 27 13.02 3.99 16.49
CA THR A 27 12.86 4.52 17.85
C THR A 27 12.87 3.43 18.93
N GLY A 28 12.59 2.17 18.55
CA GLY A 28 12.43 1.05 19.47
C GLY A 28 11.20 1.15 20.39
N LEU A 29 10.33 2.14 20.18
CA LEU A 29 9.10 2.31 20.94
C LEU A 29 7.96 1.48 20.35
N PRO A 30 6.96 1.09 21.15
CA PRO A 30 5.73 0.49 20.63
C PRO A 30 4.98 1.50 19.76
N VAL A 31 4.80 1.18 18.48
CA VAL A 31 4.11 2.02 17.48
C VAL A 31 3.02 1.22 16.78
N VAL A 32 1.90 1.88 16.45
CA VAL A 32 0.82 1.31 15.65
C VAL A 32 0.60 2.19 14.42
N LEU A 33 0.70 1.60 13.23
CA LEU A 33 0.31 2.23 11.96
C LEU A 33 -1.09 1.78 11.55
N ALA A 34 -2.10 2.51 12.01
CA ALA A 34 -3.50 2.23 11.71
C ALA A 34 -4.07 3.22 10.68
N GLY A 35 -4.81 2.72 9.69
CA GLY A 35 -5.45 3.56 8.70
C GLY A 35 -5.98 2.80 7.50
N ASP A 36 -6.58 3.55 6.58
CA ASP A 36 -7.01 3.04 5.28
C ASP A 36 -5.84 3.14 4.28
N TYR A 37 -5.17 2.01 4.04
CA TYR A 37 -4.08 1.91 3.09
C TYR A 37 -4.55 2.01 1.63
N ASN A 38 -5.84 1.88 1.34
CA ASN A 38 -6.38 1.81 -0.03
C ASN A 38 -5.63 0.76 -0.88
N ILE A 39 -5.33 -0.41 -0.31
CA ILE A 39 -4.68 -1.53 -0.98
C ILE A 39 -5.45 -2.80 -0.62
N VAL A 40 -5.65 -3.67 -1.61
CA VAL A 40 -6.13 -5.05 -1.41
C VAL A 40 -4.89 -5.96 -1.42
N PRO A 41 -4.38 -6.41 -0.26
CA PRO A 41 -3.11 -7.12 -0.17
C PRO A 41 -3.11 -8.43 -0.97
N GLU A 42 -4.17 -9.21 -0.83
CA GLU A 42 -4.31 -10.50 -1.46
C GLU A 42 -5.68 -10.69 -2.13
N PRO A 43 -5.82 -11.64 -3.08
CA PRO A 43 -7.11 -11.94 -3.71
C PRO A 43 -8.23 -12.29 -2.72
N ARG A 44 -7.89 -12.85 -1.54
CA ARG A 44 -8.88 -13.18 -0.49
C ARG A 44 -9.47 -11.95 0.22
N ASP A 45 -8.83 -10.79 0.10
CA ASP A 45 -9.23 -9.56 0.78
C ASP A 45 -10.26 -8.74 -0.03
N ILE A 46 -10.70 -9.27 -1.17
CA ILE A 46 -11.74 -8.71 -2.02
C ILE A 46 -12.68 -9.82 -2.49
N TYR A 47 -13.94 -9.50 -2.72
CA TYR A 47 -14.88 -10.48 -3.27
C TYR A 47 -14.46 -10.88 -4.70
N PRO A 48 -14.72 -12.13 -5.14
CA PRO A 48 -14.35 -12.58 -6.47
C PRO A 48 -15.13 -11.79 -7.54
N THR A 49 -14.45 -10.87 -8.21
CA THR A 49 -14.99 -10.06 -9.30
C THR A 49 -13.89 -9.66 -10.27
N ARG A 50 -14.27 -9.37 -11.51
CA ARG A 50 -13.38 -8.78 -12.53
C ARG A 50 -13.55 -7.27 -12.68
N SER A 51 -14.57 -6.68 -12.02
CA SER A 51 -14.84 -5.24 -12.11
C SER A 51 -13.76 -4.36 -11.48
N TYR A 52 -12.82 -4.95 -10.75
CA TYR A 52 -11.71 -4.25 -10.10
C TYR A 52 -10.36 -4.54 -10.76
N ASP A 53 -10.29 -5.31 -11.84
CA ASP A 53 -9.02 -5.72 -12.47
C ASP A 53 -8.13 -4.50 -12.81
N ASP A 54 -8.73 -3.39 -13.23
CA ASP A 54 -8.04 -2.12 -13.57
C ASP A 54 -8.04 -1.10 -12.41
N ASN A 55 -8.50 -1.50 -11.22
CA ASN A 55 -8.56 -0.62 -10.07
C ASN A 55 -7.18 -0.50 -9.41
N ALA A 56 -6.79 0.72 -9.04
CA ALA A 56 -5.55 1.02 -8.32
C ALA A 56 -5.36 0.22 -7.02
N LEU A 57 -6.43 -0.27 -6.39
CA LEU A 57 -6.40 -1.05 -5.15
C LEU A 57 -5.70 -2.41 -5.30
N VAL A 58 -5.85 -3.07 -6.46
CA VAL A 58 -5.43 -4.47 -6.67
C VAL A 58 -4.17 -4.62 -7.52
N GLN A 59 -3.63 -3.50 -8.03
CA GLN A 59 -2.48 -3.52 -8.93
C GLN A 59 -1.23 -4.10 -8.24
N PRO A 60 -0.36 -4.82 -8.98
CA PRO A 60 0.85 -5.42 -8.43
C PRO A 60 1.73 -4.42 -7.67
N GLU A 61 1.86 -3.19 -8.15
CA GLU A 61 2.69 -2.15 -7.54
C GLU A 61 2.13 -1.69 -6.19
N SER A 62 0.80 -1.61 -6.06
CA SER A 62 0.14 -1.34 -4.78
C SER A 62 0.46 -2.45 -3.77
N ARG A 63 0.29 -3.72 -4.17
CA ARG A 63 0.57 -4.86 -3.30
C ARG A 63 2.04 -4.93 -2.90
N ALA A 64 2.95 -4.74 -3.85
CA ALA A 64 4.38 -4.69 -3.59
C ALA A 64 4.74 -3.57 -2.60
N SER A 65 4.09 -2.41 -2.70
CA SER A 65 4.33 -1.32 -1.77
C SER A 65 3.87 -1.61 -0.35
N PHE A 66 2.76 -2.34 -0.18
CA PHE A 66 2.32 -2.79 1.14
C PHE A 66 3.25 -3.86 1.70
N GLN A 67 3.71 -4.80 0.86
CA GLN A 67 4.65 -5.83 1.29
C GLN A 67 5.97 -5.25 1.78
N ARG A 68 6.56 -4.27 1.08
CA ARG A 68 7.78 -3.59 1.53
C ARG A 68 7.63 -2.92 2.89
N LEU A 69 6.46 -2.36 3.19
CA LEU A 69 6.16 -1.79 4.51
C LEU A 69 6.13 -2.86 5.61
N LEU A 70 5.60 -4.05 5.32
CA LEU A 70 5.54 -5.16 6.27
C LEU A 70 6.89 -5.84 6.49
N ASP A 71 7.79 -5.79 5.52
CA ASP A 71 9.12 -6.42 5.56
C ASP A 71 10.16 -5.59 6.33
N GLN A 72 9.78 -4.46 6.93
CA GLN A 72 10.66 -3.59 7.72
C GLN A 72 11.07 -4.18 9.07
#